data_AF-X6Q5M8-F1
#
_entry.id   AF-X6Q5M8-F1
#
_cell.length_a   1.000
_cell.length_b   1.000
_cell.length_c   1.000
_cell.angle_alpha   90.00
_cell.angle_beta   90.00
_cell.angle_gamma   90.00
#
_symmetry.space_group_name_H-M   'P 1'
#
loop_
_entity.id
_entity.type
_entity.pdbx_description
1 polymer ?
#
loop_
_entity_poly.entity_id
_entity_poly.type
_entity_poly.pdbx_seq_one_letter_code
_entity_poly.pdbx_strand_id
1 'polypeptide(L)'
;MLTGKYKIYWIIRKLLGYVLWLEVVWLVINCISPWKLRSNADIIVVYTLPWILLFFLIRYIKRRWKEDGNAAIGCLYTMLWVSIPFIIIVQLLFGWLGNLKNDSTKITFEDDKYQVTIIEALFATQMDKIQIMEHCGPFYHEVYFSELHDVDTTNLKSTAAIEDFLKKQKR
;
A
#
# COMPACT_ATOMS: atom_id res chain seq x y z
N MET A 1 -1.30 3.06 -42.94
CA MET A 1 -0.22 3.59 -42.07
C MET A 1 -0.86 4.36 -40.91
N LEU A 2 -0.68 3.90 -39.66
CA LEU A 2 -1.11 4.66 -38.47
C LEU A 2 -0.20 5.88 -38.32
N THR A 3 -0.77 7.08 -38.39
CA THR A 3 -0.07 8.35 -38.13
C THR A 3 0.62 8.33 -36.76
N GLY A 4 1.79 8.99 -36.63
CA GLY A 4 2.66 8.86 -35.45
C GLY A 4 1.98 9.07 -34.09
N LYS A 5 0.96 9.95 -34.02
CA LYS A 5 0.14 10.17 -32.81
C LYS A 5 -0.67 8.95 -32.38
N TYR A 6 -1.22 8.18 -33.32
CA TYR A 6 -2.00 6.97 -33.01
C TYR A 6 -1.11 5.82 -32.53
N LYS A 7 0.13 5.72 -33.02
CA LYS A 7 1.10 4.71 -32.59
C LYS A 7 1.52 4.90 -31.13
N ILE A 8 1.86 6.14 -30.75
CA ILE A 8 2.23 6.48 -29.36
C ILE A 8 1.09 6.18 -28.39
N TYR A 9 -0.13 6.59 -28.74
CA TYR A 9 -1.31 6.34 -27.92
C TYR A 9 -1.61 4.85 -27.71
N TRP A 10 -1.42 4.02 -28.73
CA TRP A 10 -1.61 2.58 -28.62
C TRP A 10 -0.57 1.91 -27.72
N ILE A 11 0.68 2.35 -27.79
CA ILE A 11 1.76 1.88 -26.91
C ILE A 11 1.46 2.24 -25.45
N ILE A 12 1.11 3.51 -25.18
CA ILE A 12 0.75 3.96 -23.82
C ILE A 12 -0.40 3.14 -23.25
N ARG A 13 -1.44 2.89 -24.04
CA ARG A 13 -2.57 2.05 -23.62
C ARG A 13 -2.13 0.63 -23.24
N LYS A 14 -1.26 0.01 -24.04
CA LYS A 14 -0.76 -1.33 -23.74
C LYS A 14 0.07 -1.35 -22.46
N LEU A 15 0.97 -0.38 -22.30
CA LEU A 15 1.79 -0.23 -21.09
C LEU A 15 0.92 -0.08 -19.84
N LEU A 16 -0.05 0.84 -19.85
CA LEU A 16 -0.98 1.02 -18.72
C LEU A 16 -1.79 -0.25 -18.42
N GLY A 17 -2.16 -1.01 -19.45
CA GLY A 17 -2.83 -2.29 -19.28
C GLY A 17 -1.95 -3.33 -18.60
N TYR A 18 -0.67 -3.42 -18.96
CA TYR A 18 0.27 -4.30 -18.27
C TYR A 18 0.52 -3.87 -16.83
N VAL A 19 0.64 -2.57 -16.57
CA VAL A 19 0.79 -2.04 -15.20
C VAL A 19 -0.44 -2.40 -14.36
N LEU A 20 -1.66 -2.22 -14.89
CA LEU A 20 -2.89 -2.62 -14.19
C LEU A 20 -2.89 -4.11 -13.85
N TRP A 21 -2.50 -4.97 -14.79
CA TRP A 21 -2.42 -6.42 -14.54
C TRP A 21 -1.39 -6.76 -13.46
N LEU A 22 -0.22 -6.11 -13.48
CA LEU A 22 0.79 -6.27 -12.44
C LEU A 22 0.25 -5.84 -11.07
N GLU A 23 -0.47 -4.72 -10.99
CA GLU A 23 -1.09 -4.25 -9.75
C GLU A 23 -2.20 -5.17 -9.25
N VAL A 24 -3.01 -5.75 -10.16
CA VAL A 24 -4.03 -6.73 -9.76
C VAL A 24 -3.38 -8.01 -9.24
N VAL A 25 -2.35 -8.52 -9.91
CA VAL A 25 -1.59 -9.69 -9.43
C VAL A 25 -0.95 -9.38 -8.06
N TRP A 26 -0.39 -8.18 -7.90
CA TRP A 26 0.15 -7.71 -6.63
C TRP A 26 -0.90 -7.70 -5.52
N LEU A 27 -2.08 -7.12 -5.77
CA LEU A 27 -3.20 -7.09 -4.81
C LEU A 27 -3.64 -8.49 -4.42
N VAL A 28 -3.74 -9.40 -5.37
CA VAL A 28 -4.11 -10.81 -5.10
C VAL A 28 -3.06 -11.48 -4.23
N ILE A 29 -1.77 -11.29 -4.53
CA ILE A 29 -0.67 -11.83 -3.70
C ILE A 29 -0.73 -11.24 -2.29
N ASN A 30 -0.89 -9.93 -2.14
CA ASN A 30 -0.98 -9.28 -0.84
C ASN A 30 -2.23 -9.67 -0.03
N CYS A 31 -3.35 -9.97 -0.67
CA CYS A 31 -4.56 -10.43 0.01
C CYS A 31 -4.44 -11.88 0.51
N ILE A 32 -3.72 -12.74 -0.21
CA ILE A 32 -3.62 -14.17 0.11
C ILE A 32 -2.39 -14.46 0.97
N SER A 33 -1.31 -13.68 0.82
CA SER A 33 -0.03 -13.93 1.46
C SER A 33 0.01 -13.33 2.87
N PRO A 34 0.34 -14.14 3.90
CA PRO A 34 0.66 -13.60 5.22
C PRO A 34 2.02 -12.87 5.23
N TRP A 35 2.82 -13.06 4.18
CA TRP A 35 4.09 -12.37 3.93
C TRP A 35 3.82 -11.12 3.08
N LYS A 36 4.13 -9.96 3.63
CA LYS A 36 4.03 -8.66 2.95
C LYS A 36 5.40 -8.25 2.45
N LEU A 37 5.48 -7.85 1.18
CA LEU A 37 6.69 -7.21 0.68
C LEU A 37 6.85 -5.84 1.37
N ARG A 38 8.08 -5.43 1.64
CA ARG A 38 8.39 -4.17 2.34
C ARG A 38 7.53 -3.00 1.83
N SER A 39 7.00 -2.21 2.78
CA SER A 39 6.09 -1.05 2.66
C SER A 39 6.16 -0.21 1.35
N ASN A 40 7.34 -0.10 0.75
CA ASN A 40 7.58 0.70 -0.45
C ASN A 40 6.81 0.24 -1.70
N ALA A 41 6.53 -1.06 -1.85
CA ALA A 41 5.79 -1.55 -3.01
C ALA A 41 4.29 -1.24 -2.92
N ASP A 42 3.72 -1.27 -1.71
CA ASP A 42 2.33 -0.89 -1.47
C ASP A 42 2.08 0.58 -1.73
N ILE A 43 3.05 1.43 -1.40
CA ILE A 43 3.02 2.87 -1.71
C ILE A 43 2.83 3.05 -3.22
N ILE A 44 3.64 2.40 -4.06
CA ILE A 44 3.55 2.56 -5.52
C ILE A 44 2.13 2.26 -5.99
N VAL A 45 1.55 1.12 -5.60
CA VAL A 45 0.20 0.70 -6.00
C VAL A 45 -0.87 1.69 -5.53
N VAL A 46 -0.79 2.18 -4.29
CA VAL A 46 -1.73 3.19 -3.76
C VAL A 46 -1.68 4.48 -4.59
N TYR A 47 -0.50 4.88 -5.06
CA TYR A 47 -0.34 6.08 -5.87
C TYR A 47 -0.69 5.86 -7.34
N THR A 48 -0.45 4.70 -7.95
CA THR A 48 -0.61 4.49 -9.40
C THR A 48 -1.96 3.91 -9.81
N LEU A 49 -2.51 2.99 -9.01
CA LEU A 49 -3.77 2.28 -9.32
C LEU A 49 -4.96 3.24 -9.55
N PRO A 50 -5.20 4.28 -8.71
CA PRO A 50 -6.33 5.18 -8.91
C PRO A 50 -6.29 5.91 -10.26
N TRP A 51 -5.09 6.32 -10.70
CA TRP A 51 -4.91 7.01 -11.98
C TRP A 51 -5.10 6.09 -13.17
N ILE A 52 -4.62 4.85 -13.08
CA ILE A 52 -4.78 3.86 -14.16
C ILE A 52 -6.25 3.51 -14.31
N LEU A 53 -6.96 3.25 -13.20
CA LEU A 53 -8.39 3.00 -13.20
C LEU A 53 -9.16 4.19 -13.77
N LEU A 54 -8.90 5.41 -13.28
CA LEU A 54 -9.53 6.63 -13.77
C LEU A 54 -9.32 6.81 -15.29
N PHE A 55 -8.11 6.59 -15.78
CA PHE A 55 -7.79 6.69 -17.21
C PHE A 55 -8.65 5.73 -18.06
N PHE A 56 -8.75 4.47 -17.66
CA PHE A 56 -9.56 3.49 -18.37
C PHE A 56 -11.07 3.81 -18.28
N LEU A 57 -11.53 4.27 -17.12
CA LEU A 57 -12.94 4.57 -16.86
C LEU A 57 -13.40 5.80 -17.64
N ILE A 58 -12.64 6.90 -17.62
CA ILE A 58 -12.89 8.11 -18.44
C ILE A 58 -12.99 7.73 -19.92
N ARG A 59 -12.07 6.88 -20.40
CA ARG A 59 -12.08 6.44 -21.79
C ARG A 59 -13.31 5.59 -22.13
N TYR A 60 -13.67 4.66 -21.25
CA TYR A 60 -14.83 3.80 -21.42
C TYR A 60 -16.11 4.63 -21.50
N ILE A 61 -16.31 5.56 -20.56
CA ILE A 61 -17.48 6.43 -20.53
C ILE A 61 -17.49 7.38 -21.74
N LYS A 62 -16.35 7.97 -22.11
CA LYS A 62 -16.26 8.83 -23.31
C LYS A 62 -16.66 8.11 -24.58
N ARG A 63 -16.28 6.83 -24.73
CA ARG A 63 -16.68 6.00 -25.88
C ARG A 63 -18.18 5.76 -25.87
N ARG A 64 -18.73 5.32 -24.74
CA ARG A 64 -20.17 5.10 -24.53
C ARG A 64 -21.00 6.36 -24.83
N TRP A 65 -20.53 7.52 -24.38
CA TRP A 65 -21.24 8.77 -24.60
C TRP A 65 -21.32 9.16 -26.08
N LYS A 66 -20.26 8.87 -26.85
CA LYS A 66 -20.25 9.08 -28.31
C LYS A 66 -21.16 8.12 -29.07
N GLU A 67 -21.33 6.90 -28.57
CA GLU A 67 -22.15 5.87 -29.19
C GLU A 67 -23.65 6.08 -28.87
N ASP A 68 -23.98 6.37 -27.61
CA ASP A 68 -25.37 6.41 -27.11
C ASP A 68 -25.97 7.82 -27.01
N GLY A 69 -25.15 8.89 -27.00
CA GLY A 69 -25.61 10.29 -26.93
C GLY A 69 -26.34 10.69 -25.63
N ASN A 70 -26.44 9.79 -24.65
CA ASN A 70 -27.22 9.98 -23.42
C ASN A 70 -26.60 11.01 -22.47
N ALA A 71 -27.41 11.96 -22.00
CA ALA A 71 -27.03 13.00 -21.04
C ALA A 71 -26.54 12.44 -19.69
N ALA A 72 -27.09 11.32 -19.22
CA ALA A 72 -26.63 10.67 -17.99
C ALA A 72 -25.17 10.19 -18.09
N ILE A 73 -24.77 9.71 -19.26
CA ILE A 73 -23.39 9.28 -19.53
C ILE A 73 -22.45 10.50 -19.61
N GLY A 74 -22.93 11.62 -20.17
CA GLY A 74 -22.23 12.91 -20.13
C GLY A 74 -22.00 13.42 -18.70
N CYS A 75 -23.00 13.28 -17.82
CA CYS A 75 -22.87 13.63 -16.39
C CYS A 75 -21.85 12.74 -15.67
N LEU A 76 -21.83 11.44 -15.95
CA LEU A 76 -20.80 10.53 -15.42
C LEU A 76 -19.40 10.93 -15.90
N TYR A 77 -19.25 11.31 -17.17
CA TYR A 77 -17.98 11.77 -17.70
C TYR A 77 -17.47 13.03 -16.97
N THR A 78 -18.34 14.02 -16.73
CA THR A 78 -17.95 15.23 -15.97
C THR A 78 -17.65 14.91 -14.51
N MET A 79 -18.41 14.04 -13.87
CA MET A 79 -18.17 13.58 -12.49
C MET A 79 -16.78 12.94 -12.34
N LEU A 80 -16.32 12.17 -13.31
CA LEU A 80 -14.96 11.59 -13.29
C LEU A 80 -13.87 12.65 -13.38
N TRP A 81 -14.05 13.70 -14.18
CA TRP A 81 -13.10 14.81 -14.22
C TRP A 81 -13.05 15.57 -12.89
N VAL A 82 -14.21 15.74 -12.25
CA VAL A 82 -14.31 16.37 -10.92
C VAL A 82 -13.68 15.48 -9.84
N SER A 83 -13.55 14.17 -10.04
CA SER A 83 -12.89 13.26 -9.09
C SER A 83 -11.36 13.42 -9.01
N ILE A 84 -10.73 14.02 -10.02
CA ILE A 84 -9.27 14.24 -10.07
C ILE A 84 -8.74 15.00 -8.84
N PRO A 85 -9.26 16.19 -8.48
CA PRO A 85 -8.79 16.89 -7.29
C PRO A 85 -9.00 16.08 -6.01
N PHE A 86 -10.08 15.29 -5.89
CA PHE A 86 -10.29 14.43 -4.73
C PHE A 86 -9.22 13.33 -4.64
N ILE A 87 -8.86 12.69 -5.76
CA ILE A 87 -7.78 11.69 -5.80
C ILE A 87 -6.47 12.32 -5.35
N ILE A 88 -6.14 13.54 -5.81
CA ILE A 88 -4.94 14.26 -5.39
C ILE A 88 -4.95 14.53 -3.88
N ILE A 89 -6.07 15.04 -3.34
CA ILE A 89 -6.20 15.33 -1.90
C ILE A 89 -6.00 14.05 -1.08
N VAL A 90 -6.65 12.95 -1.47
CA VAL A 90 -6.51 11.66 -0.79
C VAL A 90 -5.06 11.17 -0.83
N GLN A 91 -4.38 11.29 -1.96
CA GLN A 91 -2.98 10.90 -2.12
C GLN A 91 -2.02 11.74 -1.27
N LEU A 92 -2.27 13.05 -1.15
CA LEU A 92 -1.51 13.94 -0.26
C LEU A 92 -1.75 13.57 1.20
N LEU A 93 -2.99 13.31 1.58
CA LEU A 93 -3.37 12.91 2.93
C LEU A 93 -2.73 11.56 3.30
N PHE A 94 -2.73 10.60 2.38
CA PHE A 94 -2.09 9.31 2.57
C PHE A 94 -0.56 9.43 2.70
N GLY A 95 0.07 10.30 1.91
CA GLY A 95 1.51 10.56 2.01
C GLY A 95 1.89 11.21 3.33
N TRP A 96 1.08 12.17 3.78
CA TRP A 96 1.26 12.82 5.08
C TRP A 96 1.10 11.84 6.25
N LEU A 97 0.06 10.99 6.22
CA LEU A 97 -0.12 9.91 7.20
C LEU A 97 1.04 8.90 7.18
N GLY A 98 1.58 8.58 6.01
CA GLY A 98 2.75 7.72 5.87
C GLY A 98 4.00 8.30 6.55
N ASN A 99 4.24 9.60 6.42
CA ASN A 99 5.34 10.28 7.10
C ASN A 99 5.19 10.24 8.62
N LEU A 100 3.98 10.53 9.13
CA LEU A 100 3.70 10.43 10.57
C LEU A 100 3.95 9.02 11.12
N LYS A 101 3.63 7.99 10.34
CA LYS A 101 3.93 6.61 10.71
C LYS A 101 5.44 6.35 10.77
N ASN A 102 6.21 6.82 9.79
CA ASN A 102 7.67 6.62 9.80
C ASN A 102 8.32 7.32 11.00
N ASP A 103 7.87 8.53 11.33
CA ASP A 103 8.40 9.31 12.46
C ASP A 103 8.05 8.66 13.82
N SER A 104 6.95 7.92 13.90
CA SER A 104 6.52 7.20 15.10
C SER A 104 7.03 5.75 15.17
N THR A 105 7.74 5.25 14.16
CA THR A 105 8.30 3.89 14.18
C THR A 105 9.77 3.90 14.52
N LYS A 106 10.15 3.22 15.60
CA LYS A 106 11.53 3.05 16.03
C LYS A 106 11.93 1.58 15.97
N ILE A 107 12.85 1.25 15.09
CA ILE A 107 13.45 -0.08 15.01
C ILE A 107 14.44 -0.22 16.17
N THR A 108 14.17 -1.14 17.10
CA THR A 108 15.03 -1.37 18.27
C THR A 108 16.01 -2.51 18.07
N PHE A 109 15.68 -3.46 17.21
CA PHE A 109 16.54 -4.58 16.86
C PHE A 109 16.21 -5.09 15.45
N GLU A 110 17.22 -5.39 14.66
CA GLU A 110 17.10 -5.99 13.33
C GLU A 110 18.27 -6.95 13.13
N ASP A 111 17.97 -8.21 12.83
CA ASP A 111 18.92 -9.29 12.52
C ASP A 111 18.46 -10.00 11.23
N ASP A 112 19.14 -11.05 10.78
CA ASP A 112 18.83 -11.74 9.51
C ASP A 112 17.46 -12.43 9.46
N LYS A 113 16.79 -12.59 10.61
CA LYS A 113 15.50 -13.31 10.71
C LYS A 113 14.37 -12.48 11.34
N TYR A 114 14.68 -11.61 12.28
CA TYR A 114 13.67 -10.86 13.03
C TYR A 114 13.96 -9.36 13.03
N GLN A 115 12.89 -8.58 13.05
CA GLN A 115 12.90 -7.15 13.28
C GLN A 115 11.92 -6.82 14.40
N VAL A 116 12.41 -6.13 15.43
CA VAL A 116 11.61 -5.62 16.54
C VAL A 116 11.45 -4.12 16.34
N THR A 117 10.20 -3.69 16.28
CA THR A 117 9.82 -2.29 16.07
C THR A 117 8.92 -1.84 17.20
N ILE A 118 9.24 -0.70 17.79
CA ILE A 118 8.35 0.04 18.68
C ILE A 118 7.60 1.05 17.81
N ILE A 119 6.28 1.03 17.91
CA ILE A 119 5.38 1.98 17.27
C ILE A 119 4.92 2.92 18.38
N GLU A 120 5.53 4.11 18.41
CA GLU A 120 5.19 5.18 19.34
C GLU A 120 3.76 5.67 19.06
N ALA A 121 3.03 5.96 20.13
CA ALA A 121 1.65 6.42 20.03
C ALA A 121 1.58 7.78 19.32
N LEU A 122 0.74 7.86 18.29
CA LEU A 122 0.52 9.10 17.53
C LEU A 122 -0.31 10.13 18.32
N PHE A 123 -1.03 9.69 19.35
CA PHE A 123 -1.87 10.52 20.22
C PHE A 123 -1.60 10.16 21.68
N ALA A 124 -1.63 11.15 22.57
CA ALA A 124 -1.40 10.97 24.02
C ALA A 124 -2.41 10.03 24.72
N THR A 125 -3.53 9.70 24.06
CA THR A 125 -4.54 8.76 24.54
C THR A 125 -4.28 7.32 24.10
N GLN A 126 -3.27 7.08 23.27
CA GLN A 126 -2.89 5.77 22.78
C GLN A 126 -1.61 5.31 23.49
N MET A 127 -1.49 4.00 23.68
CA MET A 127 -0.27 3.39 24.21
C MET A 127 0.69 3.04 23.08
N ASP A 128 1.98 3.12 23.37
CA ASP A 128 3.03 2.60 22.49
C ASP A 128 2.79 1.11 22.25
N LYS A 129 3.15 0.64 21.06
CA LYS A 129 3.00 -0.76 20.67
C LYS A 129 4.34 -1.37 20.33
N ILE A 130 4.44 -2.66 20.54
CA ILE A 130 5.57 -3.44 20.05
C ILE A 130 5.09 -4.38 18.94
N GLN A 131 5.86 -4.40 17.87
CA GLN A 131 5.68 -5.28 16.73
C GLN A 131 6.97 -6.09 16.52
N ILE A 132 6.83 -7.40 16.41
CA ILE A 132 7.91 -8.29 15.99
C ILE A 132 7.53 -8.84 14.62
N MET A 133 8.39 -8.60 13.65
CA MET A 133 8.26 -9.13 12.30
C MET A 133 9.36 -10.16 12.05
N GLU A 134 8.98 -11.33 11.55
CA GLU A 134 9.90 -12.25 10.91
C GLU A 134 10.12 -11.77 9.48
N HIS A 135 11.35 -11.78 8.99
CA HIS A 135 11.63 -11.43 7.60
C HIS A 135 12.50 -12.47 6.91
N CYS A 136 12.26 -12.62 5.62
CA CYS A 136 12.99 -13.52 4.73
C CYS A 136 13.28 -12.75 3.44
N GLY A 137 14.47 -12.17 3.35
CA GLY A 137 14.82 -11.26 2.26
C GLY A 137 13.91 -10.01 2.25
N PRO A 138 13.22 -9.68 1.14
CA PRO A 138 12.36 -8.49 1.08
C PRO A 138 10.96 -8.67 1.70
N PHE A 139 10.65 -9.86 2.21
CA PHE A 139 9.34 -10.23 2.73
C PHE A 139 9.30 -10.20 4.25
N TYR A 140 8.26 -9.60 4.81
CA TYR A 140 8.03 -9.44 6.25
C TYR A 140 6.71 -10.08 6.65
N HIS A 141 6.69 -10.77 7.77
CA HIS A 141 5.52 -11.42 8.36
C HIS A 141 5.41 -11.02 9.82
N GLU A 142 4.25 -10.50 10.22
CA GLU A 142 4.00 -10.14 11.62
C GLU A 142 3.80 -11.41 12.46
N VAL A 143 4.68 -11.62 13.43
CA VAL A 143 4.64 -12.78 14.34
C VAL A 143 4.14 -12.41 15.74
N TYR A 144 4.22 -11.14 16.11
CA TYR A 144 3.71 -10.63 17.38
C TYR A 144 3.38 -9.15 17.31
N PHE A 145 2.26 -8.77 17.93
CA PHE A 145 1.81 -7.39 18.05
C PHE A 145 1.07 -7.21 19.38
N SER A 146 1.54 -6.31 20.22
CA SER A 146 0.89 -5.99 21.50
C SER A 146 1.21 -4.56 21.98
N GLU A 147 0.58 -4.13 23.06
CA GLU A 147 0.94 -2.91 23.78
C GLU A 147 2.31 -3.06 24.44
N LEU A 148 3.10 -1.98 24.47
CA LEU A 148 4.49 -1.99 24.93
C LEU A 148 4.61 -2.28 26.44
N HIS A 149 3.63 -1.85 27.25
CA HIS A 149 3.66 -2.02 28.70
C HIS A 149 3.71 -3.50 29.13
N ASP A 150 3.21 -4.41 28.30
CA ASP A 150 3.19 -5.84 28.58
C ASP A 150 4.51 -6.56 28.27
N VAL A 151 5.52 -5.85 27.74
CA VAL A 151 6.73 -6.47 27.21
C VAL A 151 8.01 -5.79 27.68
N ASP A 152 8.87 -6.56 28.36
CA ASP A 152 10.22 -6.13 28.71
C ASP A 152 11.13 -6.16 27.46
N THR A 153 11.24 -5.00 26.81
CA THR A 153 12.03 -4.81 25.58
C THR A 153 13.54 -4.87 25.78
N THR A 154 14.03 -4.83 27.02
CA THR A 154 15.48 -4.89 27.29
C THR A 154 16.09 -6.24 26.90
N ASN A 155 15.28 -7.31 26.95
CA ASN A 155 15.67 -8.68 26.65
C ASN A 155 15.54 -9.06 25.17
N LEU A 156 14.82 -8.27 24.35
CA LEU A 156 14.56 -8.56 22.94
C LEU A 156 15.69 -8.03 22.01
N LYS A 157 16.93 -8.43 22.29
CA LYS A 157 18.14 -7.98 21.56
C LYS A 157 18.89 -9.10 20.85
N SER A 158 18.31 -10.29 20.77
CA SER A 158 18.91 -11.42 20.06
C SER A 158 17.83 -12.37 19.54
N THR A 159 18.13 -13.06 18.44
CA THR A 159 17.24 -14.05 17.83
C THR A 159 16.80 -15.13 18.82
N ALA A 160 17.72 -15.64 19.65
CA ALA A 160 17.38 -16.63 20.68
C ALA A 160 16.39 -16.10 21.74
N ALA A 161 16.59 -14.85 22.19
CA ALA A 161 15.70 -14.24 23.18
C ALA A 161 14.30 -13.97 22.60
N ILE A 162 14.23 -13.57 21.32
CA ILE A 162 12.96 -13.38 20.61
C ILE A 162 12.21 -14.71 20.45
N GLU A 163 12.90 -15.78 20.06
CA GLU A 163 12.26 -17.10 19.93
C GLU A 163 11.74 -17.64 21.26
N ASP A 164 12.50 -17.47 22.34
CA ASP A 164 12.07 -17.88 23.69
C ASP A 164 10.89 -17.04 24.19
N PHE A 165 10.86 -15.74 23.88
CA PHE A 165 9.71 -14.88 24.15
C PHE A 165 8.46 -15.34 23.38
N LEU A 166 8.58 -15.58 22.08
CA LEU A 166 7.46 -16.04 21.24
C LEU A 166 6.92 -17.41 21.69
N LYS A 167 7.79 -18.32 22.18
CA LYS A 167 7.37 -19.60 22.75
C LYS A 167 6.56 -19.42 24.04
N LYS A 168 6.94 -18.46 24.90
CA LYS A 168 6.22 -18.17 26.15
C LYS A 168 4.84 -17.59 25.89
N GLN A 169 4.69 -16.74 24.86
CA GLN A 169 3.40 -16.13 24.50
C GLN A 169 2.42 -17.11 23.83
N LYS A 170 2.91 -18.25 23.32
CA LYS A 170 2.07 -19.32 22.73
C LYS A 170 1.57 -20.36 23.75
N ARG A 171 2.01 -20.27 25.01
CA ARG A 171 1.55 -21.12 26.12
C ARG A 171 0.42 -20.44 26.87
#